data_AF-A0A533XRI6-F1
#
_entry.id   AF-A0A533XRI6-F1
#
_cell.length_a   1.000
_cell.length_b   1.000
_cell.length_c   1.000
_cell.angle_alpha   90.00
_cell.angle_beta   90.00
_cell.angle_gamma   90.00
#
_symmetry.space_group_name_H-M   'P 1'
#
loop_
_entity.id
_entity.type
_entity.pdbx_description
1 polymer ?
#
loop_
_entity_poly.entity_id
_entity_poly.type
_entity_poly.pdbx_seq_one_letter_code
_entity_poly.pdbx_strand_id
1 'polypeptide(L)'
;MRRSFWRPLRRQWLTGWPCRTNIRGEVPVEALPGTIRVLIIGGGKGGKALLELFACGQGVQVVGMADINPQAPGLALAQNLGIPTSHDALFLISEGGADLIVDVSGDPLVAPLIAKHKPASAEILGGTSAMLVWKLAQHERDLRDQLIQAEKLASIGTLASGIAHEINNPLYGITGLSQRLEKETRPEIVKEYLHDIIEMSRRIATIVKDLNVYAHKNSAQALCDIDVNHIIEEAIKMARRACVLDEVKIQTKFSTLPRLQGNPDEL
;
A
#
# COMPACT_ATOMS: atom_id res chain seq x y z
N MET A 1 17.60 34.14 29.02
CA MET A 1 17.62 34.47 27.58
C MET A 1 17.27 33.22 26.77
N ARG A 2 16.06 33.17 26.21
CA ARG A 2 15.58 32.14 25.26
C ARG A 2 15.21 32.86 23.96
N ARG A 3 15.76 32.42 22.83
CA ARG A 3 15.26 32.63 21.44
C ARG A 3 15.86 31.51 20.57
N SER A 4 15.12 30.48 20.18
CA SER A 4 14.13 30.38 19.09
C SER A 4 14.77 30.30 17.69
N PHE A 5 14.86 29.09 17.14
CA PHE A 5 15.07 28.85 15.70
C PHE A 5 14.32 27.59 15.25
N TRP A 6 12.98 27.66 15.30
CA TRP A 6 12.12 26.75 14.54
C TRP A 6 11.79 27.43 13.21
N ARG A 7 12.14 26.78 12.10
CA ARG A 7 11.54 27.05 10.78
C ARG A 7 10.63 25.88 10.40
N PRO A 8 9.46 26.13 9.78
CA PRO A 8 8.50 25.09 9.49
C PRO A 8 8.88 24.36 8.19
N LEU A 9 9.14 23.06 8.28
CA LEU A 9 9.22 22.18 7.10
C LEU A 9 7.80 21.87 6.63
N ARG A 10 7.50 22.32 5.41
CA ARG A 10 6.22 22.15 4.74
C ARG A 10 5.92 20.66 4.54
N ARG A 11 4.67 20.32 4.81
CA ARG A 11 4.03 19.06 4.40
C ARG A 11 3.97 18.98 2.88
N GLN A 12 4.47 17.88 2.32
CA GLN A 12 4.02 17.34 1.04
C GLN A 12 4.19 15.83 1.11
N TRP A 13 3.08 15.12 1.32
CA TRP A 13 2.95 13.69 1.09
C TRP A 13 2.18 13.48 -0.21
N LEU A 14 2.32 12.26 -0.75
CA LEU A 14 1.47 11.60 -1.76
C LEU A 14 1.86 11.84 -3.22
N THR A 15 2.74 10.98 -3.72
CA THR A 15 2.43 10.11 -4.87
C THR A 15 3.24 8.82 -4.70
N GLY A 16 2.63 7.66 -4.99
CA GLY A 16 3.33 6.38 -5.06
C GLY A 16 4.35 6.42 -6.22
N TRP A 17 5.58 6.00 -5.96
CA TRP A 17 6.63 5.95 -6.96
C TRP A 17 7.14 4.52 -7.10
N PRO A 18 7.32 4.01 -8.33
CA PRO A 18 7.72 2.64 -8.56
C PRO A 18 9.17 2.41 -8.11
N CYS A 19 9.47 1.17 -7.69
CA CYS A 19 10.82 0.66 -7.47
C CYS A 19 11.75 1.16 -8.57
N ARG A 20 12.77 1.95 -8.21
CA ARG A 20 13.81 2.38 -9.14
C ARG A 20 14.72 1.19 -9.44
N THR A 21 14.33 0.33 -10.37
CA THR A 21 15.25 -0.57 -11.06
C THR A 21 15.83 0.18 -12.25
N ASN A 22 17.14 0.37 -12.26
CA ASN A 22 17.85 0.98 -13.36
C ASN A 22 18.04 -0.06 -14.46
N ILE A 23 17.04 -0.23 -15.33
CA ILE A 23 17.08 -1.17 -16.46
C ILE A 23 17.60 -0.42 -17.70
N ARG A 24 18.92 -0.18 -17.78
CA ARG A 24 19.70 0.11 -19.00
C ARG A 24 21.13 0.45 -18.58
N GLY A 25 22.10 -0.31 -19.08
CA GLY A 25 23.51 -0.10 -18.77
C GLY A 25 24.00 1.24 -19.31
N GLU A 26 24.21 2.20 -18.41
CA GLU A 26 25.14 3.33 -18.53
C GLU A 26 25.28 4.04 -17.16
N VAL A 27 26.54 4.17 -16.72
CA VAL A 27 27.11 4.94 -15.59
C VAL A 27 26.62 4.60 -14.16
N PRO A 28 27.53 4.34 -13.18
CA PRO A 28 27.14 4.16 -11.79
C PRO A 28 26.46 5.44 -11.28
N VAL A 29 25.21 5.30 -10.83
CA VAL A 29 24.46 6.38 -10.19
C VAL A 29 25.24 6.78 -8.95
N GLU A 30 25.86 7.96 -8.97
CA GLU A 30 26.49 8.54 -7.78
C GLU A 30 25.48 8.49 -6.63
N ALA A 31 25.88 7.82 -5.54
CA ALA A 31 25.02 7.62 -4.38
C ALA A 31 24.52 8.97 -3.86
N LEU A 32 23.20 9.10 -3.70
CA LEU A 32 22.61 10.30 -3.10
C LEU A 32 23.24 10.52 -1.71
N PRO A 33 23.69 11.76 -1.39
CA PRO A 33 24.36 12.03 -0.12
C PRO A 33 23.44 11.66 1.06
N GLY A 34 23.92 10.76 1.93
CA GLY A 34 23.18 10.24 3.09
C GLY A 34 22.58 8.83 2.93
N THR A 35 22.84 8.15 1.81
CA THR A 35 22.41 6.75 1.61
C THR A 35 23.40 5.78 2.25
N ILE A 36 22.92 4.87 3.08
CA ILE A 36 23.76 3.82 3.70
C ILE A 36 23.90 2.66 2.71
N ARG A 37 25.15 2.31 2.37
CA ARG A 37 25.44 1.17 1.48
C ARG A 37 25.57 -0.11 2.28
N VAL A 38 24.72 -1.09 2.00
CA VAL A 38 24.58 -2.32 2.78
C VAL A 38 25.02 -3.53 1.97
N LEU A 39 25.91 -4.34 2.54
CA LEU A 39 26.26 -5.67 2.04
C LEU A 39 25.59 -6.72 2.95
N ILE A 40 24.87 -7.67 2.37
CA ILE A 40 24.20 -8.74 3.12
C ILE A 40 24.98 -10.05 2.94
N ILE A 41 25.31 -10.72 4.04
CA ILE A 41 25.98 -12.02 4.03
C ILE A 41 25.04 -13.06 4.63
N GLY A 42 24.66 -14.05 3.84
CA GLY A 42 23.59 -15.00 4.11
C GLY A 42 22.31 -14.62 3.38
N GLY A 43 21.90 -15.44 2.43
CA GLY A 43 20.71 -15.35 1.58
C GLY A 43 19.62 -16.37 1.89
N GLY A 44 19.66 -16.98 3.08
CA GLY A 44 18.55 -17.77 3.61
C GLY A 44 17.27 -16.93 3.86
N LYS A 45 16.33 -17.47 4.66
CA LYS A 45 15.04 -16.80 4.93
C LYS A 45 15.21 -15.38 5.51
N GLY A 46 16.10 -15.21 6.49
CA GLY A 46 16.35 -13.91 7.13
C GLY A 46 17.02 -12.90 6.19
N GLY A 47 18.02 -13.35 5.43
CA GLY A 47 18.69 -12.51 4.42
C GLY A 47 17.76 -12.03 3.31
N LYS A 48 16.91 -12.92 2.79
CA LYS A 48 15.87 -12.54 1.83
C LYS A 48 14.93 -11.47 2.43
N ALA A 49 14.45 -11.68 3.65
CA ALA A 49 13.52 -10.74 4.28
C ALA A 49 14.16 -9.36 4.55
N LEU A 50 15.44 -9.32 4.92
CA LEU A 50 16.20 -8.07 5.07
C LEU A 50 16.42 -7.38 3.72
N LEU A 51 16.68 -8.15 2.67
CA LEU A 51 16.78 -7.62 1.31
C LEU A 51 15.46 -6.95 0.88
N GLU A 52 14.31 -7.58 1.10
CA GLU A 52 12.99 -6.99 0.84
C GLU A 52 12.74 -5.73 1.67
N LEU A 53 13.24 -5.70 2.92
CA LEU A 53 13.13 -4.53 3.78
C LEU A 53 13.92 -3.35 3.22
N PHE A 54 15.17 -3.58 2.85
CA PHE A 54 16.07 -2.53 2.39
C PHE A 54 15.80 -2.08 0.96
N ALA A 55 15.37 -2.99 0.07
CA ALA A 55 15.01 -2.64 -1.31
C ALA A 55 13.84 -1.65 -1.39
N CYS A 56 12.93 -1.69 -0.42
CA CYS A 56 11.80 -0.75 -0.32
C CYS A 56 12.11 0.50 0.53
N GLY A 57 13.27 0.55 1.20
CA GLY A 57 13.62 1.62 2.15
C GLY A 57 14.22 2.84 1.46
N GLN A 58 13.74 4.04 1.82
CA GLN A 58 14.44 5.28 1.44
C GLN A 58 15.73 5.42 2.26
N GLY A 59 16.85 5.74 1.58
CA GLY A 59 18.14 5.99 2.23
C GLY A 59 18.99 4.74 2.49
N VAL A 60 18.60 3.58 1.97
CA VAL A 60 19.43 2.36 1.99
C VAL A 60 19.68 1.90 0.55
N GLN A 61 20.93 1.56 0.25
CA GLN A 61 21.31 0.94 -1.02
C GLN A 61 21.97 -0.40 -0.73
N VAL A 62 21.36 -1.50 -1.19
CA VAL A 62 22.01 -2.80 -1.10
C VAL A 62 23.04 -2.91 -2.23
N VAL A 63 24.32 -2.95 -1.86
CA VAL A 63 25.44 -2.99 -2.82
C VAL A 63 25.85 -4.41 -3.20
N GLY A 64 25.41 -5.41 -2.42
CA GLY A 64 25.60 -6.81 -2.79
C GLY A 64 24.98 -7.79 -1.80
N MET A 65 24.93 -9.05 -2.23
CA MET A 65 24.52 -10.17 -1.40
C MET A 65 25.42 -11.40 -1.63
N ALA A 66 25.90 -12.01 -0.54
CA ALA A 66 26.67 -13.26 -0.61
C ALA A 66 25.93 -14.42 0.06
N ASP A 67 25.97 -15.61 -0.55
CA ASP A 67 25.61 -16.87 0.11
C ASP A 67 26.37 -18.03 -0.53
N ILE A 68 26.88 -18.95 0.31
CA ILE A 68 27.57 -20.18 -0.13
C ILE A 68 26.65 -21.12 -0.92
N ASN A 69 25.34 -21.08 -0.64
CA ASN A 69 24.33 -21.86 -1.33
C ASN A 69 23.83 -21.09 -2.56
N PRO A 70 24.09 -21.58 -3.79
CA PRO A 70 23.65 -20.91 -5.01
C PRO A 70 22.11 -20.89 -5.18
N GLN A 71 21.40 -21.76 -4.45
CA GLN A 71 19.94 -21.83 -4.46
C GLN A 71 19.31 -21.04 -3.28
N ALA A 72 20.10 -20.21 -2.60
CA ALA A 72 19.58 -19.38 -1.53
C ALA A 72 18.51 -18.41 -2.06
N PRO A 73 17.32 -18.34 -1.43
CA PRO A 73 16.19 -17.57 -1.95
C PRO A 73 16.46 -16.05 -2.01
N GLY A 74 17.37 -15.56 -1.16
CA GLY A 74 17.85 -14.17 -1.19
C GLY A 74 18.67 -13.86 -2.43
N LEU A 75 19.52 -14.78 -2.92
CA LEU A 75 20.32 -14.57 -4.13
C LEU A 75 19.42 -14.44 -5.36
N ALA A 76 18.42 -15.30 -5.50
CA ALA A 76 17.45 -15.21 -6.60
C ALA A 76 16.70 -13.87 -6.59
N LEU A 77 16.31 -13.37 -5.41
CA LEU A 77 15.69 -12.06 -5.29
C LEU A 77 16.67 -10.93 -5.63
N ALA A 78 17.91 -10.98 -5.13
CA ALA A 78 18.93 -9.97 -5.42
C ALA A 78 19.20 -9.86 -6.93
N GLN A 79 19.30 -11.00 -7.63
CA GLN A 79 19.46 -11.05 -9.08
C GLN A 79 18.28 -10.42 -9.83
N ASN A 80 17.05 -10.73 -9.42
CA ASN A 80 15.85 -10.12 -10.01
C ASN A 80 15.79 -8.60 -9.81
N LEU A 81 16.40 -8.09 -8.73
CA LEU A 81 16.51 -6.67 -8.43
C LEU A 81 17.75 -6.01 -9.07
N GLY A 82 18.60 -6.77 -9.78
CA GLY A 82 19.84 -6.27 -10.38
C GLY A 82 20.96 -5.97 -9.37
N ILE A 83 20.89 -6.55 -8.17
CA ILE A 83 21.88 -6.38 -7.10
C ILE A 83 23.02 -7.41 -7.31
N PRO A 84 24.30 -7.01 -7.22
CA PRO A 84 25.43 -7.93 -7.33
C PRO A 84 25.33 -9.09 -6.34
N THR A 85 25.55 -10.31 -6.82
CA THR A 85 25.55 -11.53 -6.00
C THR A 85 26.85 -12.29 -6.10
N SER A 86 27.30 -12.90 -5.01
CA SER A 86 28.50 -13.75 -5.00
C SER A 86 28.30 -15.02 -4.15
N HIS A 87 29.03 -16.07 -4.48
CA HIS A 87 29.18 -17.25 -3.60
C HIS A 87 30.35 -17.13 -2.64
N ASP A 88 31.20 -16.11 -2.84
CA ASP A 88 32.31 -15.76 -1.98
C ASP A 88 32.03 -14.40 -1.32
N ALA A 89 31.81 -14.42 0.00
CA ALA A 89 31.59 -13.22 0.78
C ALA A 89 32.84 -12.33 0.84
N LEU A 90 34.05 -12.91 0.85
CA LEU A 90 35.30 -12.15 0.93
C LEU A 90 35.51 -11.29 -0.31
N PHE A 91 35.15 -11.82 -1.49
CA PHE A 91 35.15 -11.06 -2.73
C PHE A 91 34.36 -9.74 -2.58
N LEU A 92 33.09 -9.82 -2.17
CA LEU A 92 32.25 -8.62 -2.01
C LEU A 92 32.68 -7.70 -0.87
N ILE A 93 33.21 -8.25 0.23
CA ILE A 93 33.77 -7.42 1.31
C ILE A 93 34.99 -6.64 0.81
N SER A 94 35.84 -7.29 0.01
CA SER A 94 37.10 -6.72 -0.49
C SER A 94 36.93 -5.69 -1.60
N GLU A 95 35.84 -5.75 -2.37
CA GLU A 95 35.53 -4.71 -3.38
C GLU A 95 35.34 -3.32 -2.77
N GLY A 96 35.09 -3.22 -1.46
CA GLY A 96 35.15 -1.95 -0.74
C GLY A 96 34.06 -0.97 -1.20
N GLY A 97 32.80 -1.32 -0.95
CA GLY A 97 31.65 -0.49 -1.33
C GLY A 97 30.56 -0.36 -0.27
N ALA A 98 30.68 -1.02 0.88
CA ALA A 98 29.67 -1.05 1.92
C ALA A 98 30.06 -0.19 3.14
N ASP A 99 29.08 0.52 3.67
CA ASP A 99 29.16 1.24 4.95
C ASP A 99 28.69 0.33 6.11
N LEU A 100 27.81 -0.64 5.81
CA LEU A 100 27.28 -1.61 6.77
C LEU A 100 27.30 -3.02 6.17
N ILE A 101 27.83 -3.98 6.91
CA ILE A 101 27.83 -5.40 6.58
C ILE A 101 26.87 -6.12 7.53
N VAL A 102 25.82 -6.74 6.98
CA VAL A 102 24.80 -7.45 7.73
C VAL A 102 25.07 -8.95 7.64
N ASP A 103 25.54 -9.53 8.74
CA ASP A 103 25.82 -10.97 8.84
C ASP A 103 24.60 -11.71 9.38
N VAL A 104 23.92 -12.41 8.49
CA VAL A 104 22.80 -13.32 8.77
C VAL A 104 23.06 -14.72 8.21
N SER A 105 24.34 -15.07 8.06
CA SER A 105 24.76 -16.40 7.62
C SER A 105 24.44 -17.50 8.64
N GLY A 106 24.49 -17.13 9.94
CA GLY A 106 24.39 -18.08 11.05
C GLY A 106 25.66 -18.90 11.27
N ASP A 107 26.72 -18.65 10.50
CA ASP A 107 28.01 -19.34 10.62
C ASP A 107 28.94 -18.56 11.57
N PRO A 108 29.36 -19.14 12.71
CA PRO A 108 30.24 -18.46 13.66
C PRO A 108 31.62 -18.12 13.09
N LEU A 109 32.03 -18.71 11.95
CA LEU A 109 33.30 -18.42 11.28
C LEU A 109 33.23 -17.16 10.40
N VAL A 110 32.04 -16.73 10.00
CA VAL A 110 31.85 -15.55 9.14
C VAL A 110 32.17 -14.25 9.87
N ALA A 111 31.74 -14.09 11.13
CA ALA A 111 32.01 -12.88 11.89
C ALA A 111 33.52 -12.57 12.05
N PRO A 112 34.39 -13.53 12.42
CA PRO A 112 35.85 -13.33 12.40
C PRO A 112 36.42 -12.98 11.02
N LEU A 113 35.89 -13.60 9.95
CA LEU A 113 36.32 -13.31 8.58
C LEU A 113 35.99 -11.87 8.18
N ILE A 114 34.78 -11.39 8.48
CA ILE A 114 34.38 -10.00 8.25
C ILE A 114 35.27 -9.07 9.07
N ALA A 115 35.48 -9.35 10.36
CA ALA A 115 36.30 -8.50 11.23
C ALA A 115 37.74 -8.33 10.71
N LYS A 116 38.30 -9.37 10.07
CA LYS A 116 39.65 -9.35 9.51
C LYS A 116 39.76 -8.61 8.16
N HIS A 117 38.73 -8.65 7.32
CA HIS A 117 38.80 -8.16 5.93
C HIS A 117 37.95 -6.93 5.64
N LYS A 118 37.06 -6.52 6.55
CA LYS A 118 36.21 -5.34 6.34
C LYS A 118 37.07 -4.06 6.25
N PRO A 119 36.66 -3.07 5.44
CA PRO A 119 37.27 -1.76 5.49
C PRO A 119 37.02 -1.10 6.87
N ALA A 120 37.93 -0.22 7.28
CA ALA A 120 37.86 0.45 8.58
C ALA A 120 36.55 1.27 8.75
N SER A 121 35.98 1.77 7.66
CA SER A 121 34.74 2.53 7.62
C SER A 121 33.46 1.69 7.72
N ALA A 122 33.53 0.38 7.51
CA ALA A 122 32.34 -0.48 7.52
C ALA A 122 31.98 -0.95 8.94
N GLU A 123 30.72 -0.80 9.32
CA GLU A 123 30.15 -1.38 10.53
C GLU A 123 29.64 -2.80 10.29
N ILE A 124 29.52 -3.61 11.35
CA ILE A 124 28.94 -4.95 11.28
C ILE A 124 27.63 -4.99 12.07
N LEU A 125 26.56 -5.44 11.43
CA LEU A 125 25.32 -5.83 12.08
C LEU A 125 25.22 -7.36 12.11
N GLY A 126 25.56 -7.96 13.25
CA GLY A 126 25.53 -9.41 13.42
C GLY A 126 24.12 -9.98 13.56
N GLY A 127 24.01 -11.31 13.44
CA GLY A 127 22.74 -12.04 13.29
C GLY A 127 21.65 -11.66 14.30
N THR A 128 21.94 -11.65 15.60
CA THR A 128 20.94 -11.33 16.63
C THR A 128 20.43 -9.88 16.52
N SER A 129 21.31 -8.93 16.26
CA SER A 129 20.96 -7.51 16.09
C SER A 129 20.18 -7.29 14.79
N ALA A 130 20.59 -7.94 13.70
CA ALA A 130 19.88 -7.91 12.43
C ALA A 130 18.46 -8.49 12.56
N MET A 131 18.31 -9.58 13.32
CA MET A 131 17.00 -10.18 13.61
C MET A 131 16.11 -9.28 14.47
N LEU A 132 16.68 -8.53 15.42
CA LEU A 132 15.92 -7.54 16.19
C LEU A 132 15.40 -6.41 15.29
N VAL A 133 16.27 -5.84 14.44
CA VAL A 133 15.88 -4.80 13.47
C VAL A 133 14.77 -5.31 12.55
N TRP A 134 14.91 -6.55 12.05
CA TRP A 134 13.88 -7.18 11.24
C TRP A 134 12.54 -7.33 11.97
N LYS A 135 12.56 -7.85 13.21
CA LYS A 135 11.33 -8.00 14.02
C LYS A 135 10.65 -6.66 14.27
N LEU A 136 11.42 -5.60 14.54
CA LEU A 136 10.87 -4.26 14.74
C LEU A 136 10.25 -3.71 13.45
N ALA A 137 10.93 -3.87 12.32
CA ALA A 137 10.40 -3.43 11.02
C ALA A 137 9.15 -4.21 10.59
N GLN A 138 9.09 -5.51 10.87
CA GLN A 138 7.88 -6.33 10.66
C GLN A 138 6.72 -5.82 11.52
N HIS A 139 6.98 -5.60 12.81
CA HIS A 139 5.95 -5.09 13.71
C HIS A 139 5.41 -3.72 13.28
N GLU A 140 6.27 -2.82 12.79
CA GLU A 140 5.85 -1.53 12.23
C GLU A 140 4.94 -1.70 11.00
N ARG A 141 5.26 -2.65 10.10
CA ARG A 141 4.41 -2.97 8.95
C ARG A 141 3.05 -3.51 9.39
N ASP A 142 3.03 -4.48 10.29
CA ASP A 142 1.79 -5.06 10.81
C ASP A 142 0.89 -3.99 11.45
N LEU A 143 1.46 -3.07 12.23
CA LEU A 143 0.72 -1.97 12.84
C LEU A 143 0.17 -1.00 11.79
N ARG A 144 0.93 -0.69 10.74
CA ARG A 144 0.44 0.14 9.63
C ARG A 144 -0.72 -0.51 8.91
N ASP A 145 -0.63 -1.81 8.63
CA ASP A 145 -1.70 -2.55 7.96
C ASP A 145 -2.97 -2.59 8.83
N GLN A 146 -2.80 -2.79 10.15
CA GLN A 146 -3.91 -2.69 11.10
C GLN A 146 -4.54 -1.29 11.14
N LEU A 147 -3.75 -0.22 11.09
CA LEU A 147 -4.25 1.15 11.01
C LEU A 147 -5.05 1.39 9.73
N ILE A 148 -4.54 0.94 8.58
CA ILE A 148 -5.25 1.04 7.30
C ILE A 148 -6.60 0.31 7.37
N GLN A 149 -6.62 -0.89 7.97
CA GLN A 149 -7.87 -1.63 8.17
C GLN A 149 -8.83 -0.93 9.12
N ALA A 150 -8.32 -0.34 10.21
CA ALA A 150 -9.12 0.43 11.16
C ALA A 150 -9.72 1.69 10.51
N GLU A 151 -8.95 2.42 9.70
CA GLU A 151 -9.42 3.58 8.94
C GLU A 151 -10.51 3.18 7.93
N LYS A 152 -10.33 2.06 7.23
CA LYS A 152 -11.35 1.49 6.33
C LYS A 152 -12.65 1.18 7.07
N LEU A 153 -12.56 0.50 8.22
CA LEU A 153 -13.73 0.17 9.06
C LEU A 153 -14.43 1.42 9.60
N ALA A 154 -13.67 2.43 10.05
CA ALA A 154 -14.22 3.70 10.52
C ALA A 154 -14.94 4.47 9.40
N SER A 155 -14.38 4.45 8.19
CA SER A 155 -15.00 5.01 6.99
C SER A 155 -16.31 4.28 6.64
N ILE A 156 -16.30 2.95 6.67
CA ILE A 156 -17.52 2.13 6.51
C ILE A 156 -18.56 2.48 7.58
N GLY A 157 -18.18 2.62 8.84
CA GLY A 157 -19.10 2.97 9.93
C GLY A 157 -19.76 4.33 9.72
N THR A 158 -19.00 5.32 9.25
CA THR A 158 -19.51 6.67 8.94
C THR A 158 -20.48 6.64 7.76
N LEU A 159 -20.12 5.93 6.69
CA LEU A 159 -20.98 5.72 5.53
C LEU A 159 -22.25 4.95 5.90
N ALA A 160 -22.13 3.91 6.74
CA ALA A 160 -23.27 3.12 7.21
C ALA A 160 -24.26 3.97 8.02
N SER A 161 -23.77 4.90 8.84
CA SER A 161 -24.64 5.83 9.56
C SER A 161 -25.38 6.79 8.62
N GLY A 162 -24.71 7.34 7.61
CA GLY A 162 -25.35 8.17 6.57
C GLY A 162 -26.38 7.38 5.75
N ILE A 163 -26.03 6.16 5.34
CA ILE A 163 -26.91 5.27 4.59
C ILE A 163 -28.13 4.85 5.44
N ALA A 164 -27.93 4.56 6.72
CA ALA A 164 -29.04 4.27 7.63
C ALA A 164 -30.03 5.45 7.68
N HIS A 165 -29.52 6.68 7.74
CA HIS A 165 -30.37 7.88 7.67
C HIS A 165 -31.09 7.98 6.31
N GLU A 166 -30.41 7.72 5.21
CA GLU A 166 -31.00 7.78 3.87
C GLU A 166 -32.04 6.67 3.60
N ILE A 167 -31.92 5.51 4.24
CA ILE A 167 -32.92 4.43 4.22
C ILE A 167 -34.11 4.77 5.11
N ASN A 168 -33.84 5.31 6.31
CA ASN A 168 -34.89 5.66 7.25
C ASN A 168 -35.85 6.72 6.69
N ASN A 169 -35.35 7.67 5.89
CA ASN A 169 -36.17 8.72 5.25
C ASN A 169 -37.35 8.16 4.41
N PRO A 170 -37.13 7.40 3.32
CA PRO A 170 -38.20 6.78 2.56
C PRO A 170 -38.99 5.76 3.38
N LEU A 171 -38.38 5.09 4.36
CA LEU A 171 -39.08 4.14 5.24
C LEU A 171 -40.17 4.83 6.09
N TYR A 172 -39.85 6.00 6.66
CA TYR A 172 -40.82 6.82 7.37
C TYR A 172 -41.93 7.32 6.42
N GLY A 173 -41.58 7.70 5.19
CA GLY A 173 -42.55 8.07 4.17
C GLY A 173 -43.51 6.92 3.82
N ILE A 174 -42.99 5.71 3.62
CA ILE A 174 -43.80 4.51 3.37
C ILE A 174 -44.75 4.24 4.54
N THR A 175 -44.25 4.32 5.77
CA THR A 175 -45.06 4.10 6.98
C THR A 175 -46.17 5.15 7.10
N GLY A 176 -45.84 6.43 6.92
CA GLY A 176 -46.80 7.52 6.99
C GLY A 176 -47.88 7.44 5.90
N LEU A 177 -47.50 7.13 4.66
CA LEU A 177 -48.45 6.92 3.57
C LEU A 177 -49.33 5.69 3.80
N SER A 178 -48.76 4.59 4.30
CA SER A 178 -49.51 3.36 4.60
C SER A 178 -50.57 3.59 5.69
N GLN A 179 -50.24 4.36 6.73
CA GLN A 179 -51.21 4.75 7.77
C GLN A 179 -52.33 5.65 7.25
N ARG A 180 -52.02 6.53 6.28
CA ARG A 180 -53.04 7.38 5.63
C ARG A 180 -53.91 6.57 4.68
N LEU A 181 -53.32 5.62 3.96
CA LEU A 181 -53.99 4.74 3.02
C LEU A 181 -55.11 3.93 3.70
N GLU A 182 -54.91 3.51 4.96
CA GLU A 182 -55.91 2.76 5.74
C GLU A 182 -57.25 3.49 5.88
N LYS A 183 -57.23 4.82 5.88
CA LYS A 183 -58.42 5.68 6.06
C LYS A 183 -58.88 6.35 4.77
N GLU A 184 -58.12 6.20 3.69
CA GLU A 184 -58.41 6.87 2.43
C GLU A 184 -59.38 6.04 1.57
N THR A 185 -60.41 6.69 1.04
CA THR A 185 -61.46 6.02 0.26
C THR A 185 -61.51 6.52 -1.17
N ARG A 186 -60.84 7.65 -1.46
CA ARG A 186 -60.79 8.26 -2.78
C ARG A 186 -59.83 7.49 -3.70
N PRO A 187 -60.32 6.83 -4.76
CA PRO A 187 -59.49 5.95 -5.61
C PRO A 187 -58.27 6.64 -6.21
N GLU A 188 -58.39 7.91 -6.57
CA GLU A 188 -57.31 8.72 -7.13
C GLU A 188 -56.17 8.98 -6.12
N ILE A 189 -56.50 9.26 -4.85
CA ILE A 189 -55.51 9.47 -3.79
C ILE A 189 -54.89 8.14 -3.37
N VAL A 190 -55.69 7.08 -3.26
CA VAL A 190 -55.18 5.72 -3.00
C VAL A 190 -54.12 5.33 -4.03
N LYS A 191 -54.38 5.62 -5.31
CA LYS A 191 -53.45 5.32 -6.39
C LYS A 191 -52.17 6.16 -6.31
N GLU A 192 -52.27 7.43 -5.93
CA GLU A 192 -51.12 8.32 -5.70
C GLU A 192 -50.23 7.81 -4.55
N TYR A 193 -50.82 7.55 -3.38
CA TYR A 193 -50.09 7.02 -2.22
C TYR A 193 -49.43 5.67 -2.51
N LEU A 194 -50.10 4.76 -3.22
CA LEU A 194 -49.52 3.49 -3.64
C LEU A 194 -48.32 3.68 -4.59
N HIS A 195 -48.42 4.64 -5.51
CA HIS A 195 -47.31 4.98 -6.42
C HIS A 195 -46.09 5.47 -5.62
N ASP A 196 -46.29 6.41 -4.70
CA ASP A 196 -45.21 6.98 -3.88
C ASP A 196 -44.54 5.93 -2.98
N ILE A 197 -45.32 5.02 -2.39
CA ILE A 197 -44.81 3.89 -1.60
C ILE A 197 -43.90 3.00 -2.47
N ILE A 198 -44.30 2.70 -3.70
CA ILE A 198 -43.51 1.88 -4.64
C ILE A 198 -42.20 2.60 -5.00
N GLU A 199 -42.26 3.90 -5.26
CA GLU A 199 -41.06 4.70 -5.59
C GLU A 199 -40.07 4.74 -4.42
N MET A 200 -40.56 5.02 -3.21
CA MET A 200 -39.74 4.98 -1.99
C MET A 200 -39.12 3.59 -1.76
N SER A 201 -39.87 2.52 -2.00
CA SER A 201 -39.37 1.14 -1.86
C SER A 201 -38.27 0.83 -2.88
N ARG A 202 -38.43 1.26 -4.13
CA ARG A 202 -37.38 1.13 -5.17
C ARG A 202 -36.13 1.93 -4.82
N ARG A 203 -36.29 3.12 -4.23
CA ARG A 203 -35.17 3.92 -3.74
C ARG A 203 -34.38 3.19 -2.66
N ILE A 204 -35.06 2.60 -1.67
CA ILE A 204 -34.42 1.78 -0.63
C ILE A 204 -33.65 0.62 -1.26
N ALA A 205 -34.24 -0.10 -2.21
CA ALA A 205 -33.59 -1.21 -2.90
C ALA A 205 -32.31 -0.78 -3.65
N THR A 206 -32.32 0.43 -4.24
CA THR A 206 -31.15 1.00 -4.91
C THR A 206 -30.03 1.32 -3.92
N ILE A 207 -30.37 1.97 -2.79
CA ILE A 207 -29.41 2.30 -1.73
C ILE A 207 -28.75 1.02 -1.17
N VAL A 208 -29.54 -0.02 -0.90
CA VAL A 208 -29.03 -1.31 -0.39
C VAL A 208 -28.11 -1.98 -1.42
N LYS A 209 -28.46 -1.93 -2.71
CA LYS A 209 -27.62 -2.49 -3.78
C LYS A 209 -26.26 -1.79 -3.85
N ASP A 210 -26.24 -0.47 -3.80
CA ASP A 210 -25.02 0.32 -3.86
C ASP A 210 -24.11 0.07 -2.64
N LEU A 211 -24.69 -0.08 -1.44
CA LEU A 211 -23.96 -0.49 -0.23
C LEU A 211 -23.35 -1.89 -0.39
N ASN A 212 -24.10 -2.84 -0.95
CA ASN A 212 -23.65 -4.23 -1.07
C ASN A 212 -22.47 -4.39 -2.04
N VAL A 213 -22.47 -3.60 -3.14
CA VAL A 213 -21.33 -3.51 -4.07
C VAL A 213 -20.09 -2.99 -3.35
N TYR A 214 -20.21 -1.98 -2.49
CA TYR A 214 -19.09 -1.44 -1.73
C TYR A 214 -18.55 -2.42 -0.67
N ALA A 215 -19.43 -3.16 0.00
CA ALA A 215 -19.05 -4.13 1.04
C ALA A 215 -18.38 -5.41 0.50
N HIS A 216 -18.68 -5.81 -0.75
CA HIS A 216 -18.19 -7.06 -1.35
C HIS A 216 -16.95 -6.92 -2.25
N LYS A 217 -16.34 -5.73 -2.36
CA LYS A 217 -15.07 -5.47 -3.06
C LYS A 217 -13.82 -6.10 -2.38
N ASN A 218 -14.00 -7.16 -1.60
CA ASN A 218 -12.95 -7.79 -0.80
C ASN A 218 -12.83 -9.31 -1.02
N SER A 219 -13.55 -9.90 -1.97
CA SER A 219 -13.18 -11.24 -2.41
C SER A 219 -11.84 -11.10 -3.15
N ALA A 220 -10.77 -11.68 -2.59
CA ALA A 220 -9.45 -11.77 -3.21
C ALA A 220 -9.55 -12.20 -4.67
N GLN A 221 -9.69 -11.25 -5.58
CA GLN A 221 -9.71 -11.50 -7.01
C GLN A 221 -8.25 -11.66 -7.45
N ALA A 222 -8.01 -12.67 -8.27
CA ALA A 222 -6.71 -12.88 -8.89
C ALA A 222 -6.27 -11.60 -9.61
N LEU A 223 -4.96 -11.32 -9.59
CA LEU A 223 -4.35 -10.24 -10.37
C LEU A 223 -4.92 -10.28 -11.79
N CYS A 224 -5.58 -9.20 -12.20
CA CYS A 224 -6.18 -9.08 -13.52
C CYS A 224 -5.55 -7.91 -14.27
N ASP A 225 -5.73 -7.90 -15.59
CA ASP A 225 -5.31 -6.77 -16.42
C ASP A 225 -6.25 -5.60 -16.19
N ILE A 226 -5.71 -4.54 -15.58
CA ILE A 226 -6.45 -3.37 -15.16
C ILE A 226 -6.25 -2.23 -16.15
N ASP A 227 -7.37 -1.63 -16.52
CA ASP A 227 -7.42 -0.33 -17.17
C ASP A 227 -7.58 0.77 -16.12
N VAL A 228 -6.48 1.43 -15.79
CA VAL A 228 -6.43 2.48 -14.77
C VAL A 228 -7.36 3.64 -15.12
N ASN A 229 -7.49 3.98 -16.42
CA ASN A 229 -8.36 5.07 -16.84
C ASN A 229 -9.83 4.71 -16.56
N HIS A 230 -10.20 3.45 -16.78
CA HIS A 230 -11.55 2.96 -16.48
C HIS A 230 -11.89 3.01 -14.98
N ILE A 231 -10.96 2.62 -14.11
CA ILE A 231 -11.16 2.70 -12.65
C ILE A 231 -11.35 4.15 -12.20
N ILE A 232 -10.50 5.06 -12.68
CA ILE A 232 -10.60 6.49 -12.36
C ILE A 232 -11.96 7.04 -12.83
N GLU A 233 -12.43 6.63 -14.00
CA GLU A 233 -13.76 7.03 -14.50
C GLU A 233 -14.90 6.55 -13.59
N GLU A 234 -14.87 5.29 -13.13
CA GLU A 234 -15.87 4.77 -12.20
C GLU A 234 -15.81 5.46 -10.84
N ALA A 235 -14.62 5.74 -10.31
CA ALA A 235 -14.44 6.51 -9.08
C ALA A 235 -15.01 7.94 -9.22
N ILE A 236 -14.77 8.60 -10.35
CA ILE A 236 -15.35 9.92 -10.66
C ILE A 236 -16.88 9.83 -10.74
N LYS A 237 -17.44 8.79 -11.37
CA LYS A 237 -18.90 8.58 -11.42
C LYS A 237 -19.50 8.40 -10.02
N MET A 238 -18.84 7.64 -9.15
CA MET A 238 -19.27 7.48 -7.74
C MET A 238 -19.20 8.80 -6.98
N ALA A 239 -18.08 9.54 -7.09
CA ALA A 239 -17.91 10.85 -6.46
C ALA A 239 -18.96 11.88 -6.93
N ARG A 240 -19.40 11.80 -8.19
CA ARG A 240 -20.52 12.61 -8.70
C ARG A 240 -21.86 12.26 -8.05
N ARG A 241 -22.12 10.97 -7.75
CA ARG A 241 -23.39 10.51 -7.16
C ARG A 241 -23.50 10.82 -5.66
N ALA A 242 -22.38 10.85 -4.95
CA ALA A 242 -22.33 11.15 -3.50
C ALA A 242 -22.45 12.65 -3.15
N CYS A 243 -22.45 13.54 -4.16
CA CYS A 243 -22.69 14.99 -4.14
C CYS A 243 -22.02 15.87 -3.05
N VAL A 244 -20.97 16.60 -3.46
CA VAL A 244 -20.53 17.93 -2.95
C VAL A 244 -20.11 18.86 -4.13
N LEU A 245 -20.44 18.52 -5.38
CA LEU A 245 -19.82 19.12 -6.59
C LEU A 245 -20.82 19.76 -7.57
N ASP A 246 -21.99 20.22 -7.12
CA ASP A 246 -22.96 20.91 -8.01
C ASP A 246 -22.34 22.16 -8.68
N GLU A 247 -21.27 22.72 -8.12
CA GLU A 247 -20.53 23.86 -8.68
C GLU A 247 -19.12 23.53 -9.20
N VAL A 248 -18.71 22.25 -9.26
CA VAL A 248 -17.32 21.88 -9.63
C VAL A 248 -17.25 21.20 -10.99
N LYS A 249 -16.56 21.85 -11.92
CA LYS A 249 -16.27 21.31 -13.26
C LYS A 249 -15.06 20.38 -13.21
N ILE A 250 -15.29 19.08 -13.12
CA ILE A 250 -14.24 18.06 -13.26
C ILE A 250 -13.79 17.99 -14.73
N GLN A 251 -12.52 18.31 -15.00
CA GLN A 251 -11.87 18.06 -16.29
C GLN A 251 -10.96 16.84 -16.18
N THR A 252 -11.19 15.84 -17.03
CA THR A 252 -10.31 14.67 -17.16
C THR A 252 -9.42 14.81 -18.39
N LYS A 253 -8.12 14.56 -18.21
CA LYS A 253 -7.15 14.40 -19.31
C LYS A 253 -6.34 13.14 -19.02
N PHE A 254 -6.69 12.06 -19.71
CA PHE A 254 -6.01 10.78 -19.57
C PHE A 254 -5.03 10.59 -20.73
N SER A 255 -3.83 10.11 -20.42
CA SER A 255 -2.92 9.55 -21.42
C SER A 255 -3.26 8.07 -21.66
N THR A 256 -2.84 7.53 -22.80
CA THR A 256 -2.85 6.08 -23.02
C THR A 256 -1.83 5.43 -22.09
N LEU A 257 -2.34 4.64 -21.14
CA LEU A 257 -1.52 3.86 -20.20
C LEU A 257 -1.55 2.38 -20.61
N PRO A 258 -0.42 1.66 -20.44
CA PRO A 258 -0.44 0.20 -20.57
C PRO A 258 -1.33 -0.41 -19.49
N ARG A 259 -1.93 -1.57 -19.78
CA ARG A 259 -2.68 -2.33 -18.76
C ARG A 259 -1.72 -2.79 -17.67
N LEU A 260 -2.16 -2.64 -16.42
CA LEU A 260 -1.38 -3.02 -15.25
C LEU A 260 -1.96 -4.29 -14.64
N GLN A 261 -1.09 -5.20 -14.19
CA GLN A 261 -1.54 -6.34 -13.38
C GLN A 261 -1.74 -5.86 -11.95
N GLY A 262 -2.96 -6.00 -11.43
CA GLY A 262 -3.27 -5.58 -10.06
C GLY A 262 -4.58 -6.16 -9.55
N ASN A 263 -4.91 -5.82 -8.31
CA ASN A 263 -6.25 -6.00 -7.78
C ASN A 263 -7.04 -4.69 -8.02
N PRO A 264 -8.16 -4.72 -8.77
CA PRO A 264 -8.92 -3.52 -9.10
C PRO A 264 -9.58 -2.89 -7.86
N ASP A 265 -9.72 -3.63 -6.77
CA ASP A 265 -10.26 -3.13 -5.51
C ASP A 265 -9.19 -2.45 -4.61
N GLU A 266 -7.92 -2.52 -4.99
CA GLU A 266 -6.78 -1.91 -4.26
C GLU A 266 -6.14 -0.70 -4.99
N LEU A 267 -6.69 -0.29 -6.14
CA LEU A 267 -6.18 0.81 -6.98
C LEU A 267 -7.04 2.07 -6.93
#